data_AF-A0A382GF03-F1
#
_entry.id   AF-A0A382GF03-F1
#
_cell.length_a   1.000
_cell.length_b   1.000
_cell.length_c   1.000
_cell.angle_alpha   90.00
_cell.angle_beta   90.00
_cell.angle_gamma   90.00
#
_symmetry.space_group_name_H-M   'P 1'
#
loop_
_entity.id
_entity.type
_entity.pdbx_description
1 polymer ?
#
loop_
_entity_poly.entity_id
_entity_poly.type
_entity_poly.pdbx_seq_one_letter_code
_entity_poly.pdbx_strand_id
1 'polypeptide(L)'
;VFAAESFPQLAQDYHKAIVPLLKRYCLNCHSTEKQKGELDLERFSNMRAVRTAPRVWIKVVEMMEDGEMPPKKKAQLSPEERKMFLGWVRNYLDAEALANAGDPGRVVLRRLSN
;
A
#
# COMPACT_ATOMS: atom_id res chain seq x y z
N VAL A 1 10.00 -15.39 10.11
CA VAL A 1 8.54 -15.17 10.05
C VAL A 1 8.32 -13.72 10.48
N PHE A 2 8.17 -12.79 9.53
CA PHE A 2 7.92 -11.40 9.90
C PHE A 2 6.43 -11.29 10.25
N ALA A 3 6.13 -10.91 11.50
CA ALA A 3 4.76 -10.58 11.89
C ALA A 3 4.30 -9.38 11.06
N ALA A 4 3.06 -9.40 10.59
CA ALA A 4 2.48 -8.24 9.91
C ALA A 4 2.56 -7.01 10.82
N GLU A 5 3.02 -5.89 10.27
CA GLU A 5 3.17 -4.65 11.02
C GLU A 5 1.81 -4.14 11.50
N SER A 6 1.76 -3.60 12.72
CA SER A 6 0.53 -3.04 13.27
C SER A 6 0.10 -1.75 12.55
N PHE A 7 -1.20 -1.51 12.41
CA PHE A 7 -1.72 -0.29 11.77
C PHE A 7 -1.19 1.03 12.37
N PRO A 8 -0.96 1.18 13.69
CA PRO A 8 -0.33 2.38 14.24
C PRO A 8 1.09 2.61 13.74
N GLN A 9 1.88 1.54 13.55
CA GLN A 9 3.23 1.64 12.98
C GLN A 9 3.16 2.03 11.50
N LEU A 10 2.35 1.31 10.73
CA LEU A 10 2.10 1.62 9.31
C LEU A 10 1.64 3.07 9.10
N ALA A 11 0.80 3.61 9.99
CA ALA A 11 0.34 4.99 9.92
C ALA A 11 1.47 6.02 10.17
N GLN A 12 2.38 5.73 11.11
CA GLN A 12 3.54 6.59 11.34
C GLN A 12 4.47 6.59 10.14
N ASP A 13 4.77 5.41 9.60
CA ASP A 13 5.64 5.26 8.43
C ASP A 13 5.01 5.87 7.18
N TYR A 14 3.68 5.77 7.05
CA TYR A 14 2.93 6.44 5.99
C TYR A 14 3.21 7.93 5.99
N HIS A 15 3.05 8.60 7.13
CA HIS A 15 3.23 10.05 7.23
C HIS A 15 4.71 10.47 7.09
N LYS A 16 5.64 9.70 7.67
CA LYS A 16 7.06 10.08 7.72
C LYS A 16 7.81 9.76 6.43
N ALA A 17 7.51 8.62 5.81
CA ALA A 17 8.27 8.11 4.68
C ALA A 17 7.48 8.16 3.37
N ILE A 18 6.20 7.79 3.37
CA ILE A 18 5.44 7.58 2.14
C ILE A 18 4.81 8.86 1.59
N VAL A 19 4.21 9.68 2.45
CA VAL A 19 3.60 10.96 2.05
C VAL A 19 4.61 11.90 1.34
N PRO A 20 5.86 12.06 1.80
CA PRO A 20 6.87 12.83 1.05
C PRO A 20 7.15 12.27 -0.35
N LEU A 21 7.22 10.95 -0.50
CA LEU A 21 7.43 10.30 -1.80
C LEU A 21 6.23 10.51 -2.73
N LEU A 22 5.00 10.35 -2.23
CA LEU A 22 3.78 10.62 -2.99
C LEU A 22 3.77 12.07 -3.49
N LYS A 23 4.05 13.04 -2.62
CA LYS A 23 4.10 14.47 -2.98
C LYS A 23 5.14 14.75 -4.06
N ARG A 24 6.33 14.14 -3.95
CA ARG A 24 7.44 14.40 -4.87
C ARG A 24 7.26 13.75 -6.23
N TYR A 25 6.79 12.51 -6.26
CA TYR A 25 6.83 11.67 -7.46
C TYR A 25 5.46 11.37 -8.08
N CYS A 26 4.39 11.35 -7.27
CA CYS A 26 3.08 10.86 -7.69
C CYS A 26 2.05 11.97 -7.91
N LEU A 27 1.93 12.92 -6.96
CA LEU A 27 0.86 13.93 -6.96
C LEU A 27 0.98 14.98 -8.08
N ASN A 28 2.11 15.02 -8.79
CA ASN A 28 2.23 15.85 -10.00
C ASN A 28 1.32 15.38 -11.15
N CYS A 29 0.87 14.12 -11.13
CA CYS A 29 0.03 13.49 -12.16
C CYS A 29 -1.23 12.79 -11.62
N HIS A 30 -1.27 12.48 -10.32
CA HIS A 30 -2.33 11.73 -9.65
C HIS A 30 -2.80 12.45 -8.38
N SER A 31 -3.26 13.69 -8.53
CA SER A 31 -3.83 14.54 -7.47
C SER A 31 -5.29 14.86 -7.76
N THR A 32 -5.96 15.55 -6.83
CA THR A 32 -7.35 15.98 -7.01
C THR A 32 -7.51 16.84 -8.27
N GLU A 33 -6.55 17.73 -8.53
CA GLU A 33 -6.51 18.61 -9.70
C GLU A 33 -6.14 17.86 -10.99
N LYS A 34 -5.25 16.86 -10.90
CA LYS A 34 -4.71 16.12 -12.06
C LYS A 34 -4.87 14.62 -11.82
N GLN A 35 -5.91 14.03 -12.41
CA GLN A 35 -6.26 12.62 -12.21
C GLN A 35 -5.91 11.79 -13.45
N LYS A 36 -4.63 11.69 -13.81
CA LYS A 36 -4.24 10.84 -14.94
C LYS A 36 -4.59 9.39 -14.66
N GLY A 37 -5.22 8.73 -15.63
CA GLY A 37 -5.69 7.35 -15.46
C GLY A 37 -6.75 7.21 -14.36
N GLU A 38 -7.54 8.26 -14.13
CA GLU A 38 -8.65 8.29 -13.15
C GLU A 38 -8.20 7.99 -11.71
N LEU A 39 -6.93 8.27 -11.41
CA LEU A 39 -6.31 8.02 -10.13
C LEU A 39 -6.02 9.34 -9.41
N ASP A 40 -6.65 9.50 -8.24
CA ASP A 40 -6.34 10.52 -7.25
C ASP A 40 -5.72 9.87 -6.00
N LEU A 41 -4.43 10.15 -5.77
CA LEU A 41 -3.70 9.68 -4.59
C LEU A 41 -3.73 10.71 -3.45
N GLU A 42 -4.13 11.96 -3.71
CA GLU A 42 -4.17 13.02 -2.71
C GLU A 42 -5.26 12.80 -1.67
N ARG A 43 -6.37 12.14 -2.05
CA ARG A 43 -7.44 11.73 -1.13
C ARG A 43 -6.98 10.79 -0.01
N PHE A 44 -5.84 10.12 -0.16
CA PHE A 44 -5.28 9.22 0.86
C PHE A 44 -4.49 10.02 1.91
N SER A 45 -5.12 10.98 2.57
CA SER A 45 -4.44 11.89 3.50
C SER A 45 -3.93 11.24 4.79
N ASN A 46 -4.41 10.04 5.14
CA ASN A 46 -4.03 9.31 6.34
C ASN A 46 -4.30 7.80 6.18
N MET A 47 -3.85 7.01 7.16
CA MET A 47 -4.01 5.55 7.14
C MET A 47 -5.47 5.10 7.04
N ARG A 48 -6.43 5.79 7.66
CA ARG A 48 -7.85 5.42 7.53
C ARG A 48 -8.32 5.55 6.08
N ALA A 49 -7.92 6.61 5.38
CA ALA A 49 -8.23 6.79 3.97
C ALA A 49 -7.55 5.73 3.10
N VAL A 50 -6.29 5.39 3.37
CA VAL A 50 -5.56 4.32 2.67
C VAL A 50 -6.35 3.00 2.70
N ARG A 51 -6.87 2.65 3.89
CA ARG A 51 -7.62 1.41 4.14
C ARG A 51 -8.95 1.29 3.41
N THR A 52 -9.53 2.39 2.91
CA THR A 52 -10.83 2.34 2.21
C THR A 52 -10.74 1.77 0.79
N ALA A 53 -9.53 1.72 0.21
CA ALA A 53 -9.35 1.33 -1.18
C ALA A 53 -8.10 0.45 -1.42
N PRO A 54 -7.98 -0.74 -0.79
CA PRO A 54 -6.82 -1.63 -0.97
C PRO A 54 -6.56 -2.01 -2.43
N ARG A 55 -7.61 -2.14 -3.26
CA ARG A 55 -7.48 -2.42 -4.70
C ARG A 55 -6.69 -1.36 -5.47
N VAL A 56 -6.79 -0.09 -5.06
CA VAL A 56 -6.01 1.00 -5.67
C VAL A 56 -4.53 0.80 -5.40
N TRP A 57 -4.18 0.43 -4.16
CA TRP A 57 -2.80 0.20 -3.76
C TRP A 57 -2.17 -1.04 -4.39
N ILE A 58 -2.96 -2.10 -4.58
CA ILE A 58 -2.55 -3.25 -5.42
C ILE A 58 -2.17 -2.78 -6.81
N LYS A 59 -3.03 -1.97 -7.46
CA LYS A 59 -2.75 -1.47 -8.80
C LYS A 59 -1.52 -0.57 -8.85
N VAL A 60 -1.32 0.28 -7.84
CA VAL A 60 -0.11 1.12 -7.74
C VAL A 60 1.16 0.26 -7.67
N VAL A 61 1.15 -0.84 -6.89
CA VAL A 61 2.28 -1.77 -6.82
C VAL A 61 2.56 -2.39 -8.18
N GLU A 62 1.55 -2.93 -8.85
CA GLU A 62 1.69 -3.52 -10.19
C GLU A 62 2.34 -2.52 -11.18
N MET A 63 1.78 -1.32 -11.30
CA MET A 63 2.28 -0.30 -12.24
C MET A 63 3.71 0.15 -11.92
N MET A 64 4.08 0.18 -10.64
CA MET A 64 5.44 0.50 -10.22
C MET A 64 6.39 -0.67 -10.48
N GLU A 65 5.96 -1.92 -10.27
CA GLU A 65 6.73 -3.13 -10.53
C GLU A 65 7.04 -3.30 -12.01
N ASP A 66 6.04 -3.08 -12.86
CA ASP A 66 6.14 -3.13 -14.33
C ASP A 66 6.99 -1.97 -14.90
N GLY A 67 7.35 -0.98 -14.07
CA GLY A 67 8.18 0.16 -14.46
C GLY A 67 7.44 1.16 -15.35
N GLU A 68 6.10 1.08 -15.41
CA GLU A 68 5.27 2.06 -16.10
C GLU A 68 5.16 3.37 -15.31
N MET A 69 5.27 3.29 -13.98
CA MET A 69 5.19 4.43 -13.07
C MET A 69 6.42 4.59 -12.17
N PRO A 70 6.96 5.81 -12.01
CA PRO A 70 6.63 7.02 -12.77
C PRO A 70 7.10 6.92 -14.25
N PRO A 71 6.43 7.59 -15.21
CA PRO A 71 6.83 7.53 -16.62
C PRO A 71 8.27 8.01 -16.83
N LYS A 72 9.02 7.41 -17.78
CA LYS A 72 10.45 7.69 -18.02
C LYS A 72 10.85 9.18 -18.12
N LYS A 73 9.94 10.05 -18.55
CA LYS A 73 10.15 11.51 -18.68
C LYS A 73 9.89 12.31 -17.40
N LYS A 74 9.57 11.65 -16.29
CA LYS A 74 9.28 12.26 -14.97
C LYS A 74 10.34 11.84 -13.96
N ALA A 75 10.41 12.59 -12.86
CA ALA A 75 11.28 12.27 -11.75
C ALA A 75 11.03 10.83 -11.28
N GLN A 76 12.10 10.05 -11.18
CA GLN A 76 12.08 8.66 -10.77
C GLN A 76 12.45 8.57 -9.29
N LEU A 77 11.90 7.57 -8.60
CA LEU A 77 12.36 7.21 -7.26
C LEU A 77 13.75 6.59 -7.37
N SER A 78 14.59 6.81 -6.35
CA SER A 78 15.82 6.00 -6.21
C SER A 78 15.46 4.53 -5.98
N PRO A 79 16.39 3.58 -6.22
CA PRO A 79 16.17 2.17 -5.90
C PRO A 79 15.73 1.94 -4.44
N GLU A 80 16.31 2.70 -3.51
CA GLU A 80 16.03 2.64 -2.07
C GLU A 80 14.64 3.22 -1.76
N GLU A 81 14.30 4.38 -2.32
CA GLU A 81 12.96 4.99 -2.18
C GLU A 81 11.88 4.08 -2.75
N ARG A 82 12.12 3.47 -3.92
CA ARG A 82 11.19 2.50 -4.54
C ARG A 82 11.02 1.27 -3.67
N LYS A 83 12.11 0.72 -3.14
CA LYS A 83 12.06 -0.44 -2.24
C LYS A 83 11.29 -0.11 -0.96
N MET A 84 11.52 1.06 -0.37
CA MET A 84 10.81 1.53 0.82
C MET A 84 9.31 1.68 0.55
N PHE A 85 8.95 2.33 -0.56
CA PHE A 85 7.56 2.52 -0.96
C PHE A 85 6.84 1.18 -1.17
N LEU A 86 7.39 0.32 -2.02
CA LEU A 86 6.79 -0.99 -2.32
C LEU A 86 6.75 -1.89 -1.09
N GLY A 87 7.76 -1.83 -0.21
CA GLY A 87 7.79 -2.56 1.05
C GLY A 87 6.63 -2.15 1.97
N TRP A 88 6.45 -0.84 2.17
CA TRP A 88 5.36 -0.34 2.99
C TRP A 88 3.98 -0.70 2.43
N VAL A 89 3.77 -0.56 1.11
CA VAL A 89 2.46 -0.90 0.51
C VAL A 89 2.16 -2.39 0.68
N ARG A 90 3.15 -3.29 0.49
CA ARG A 90 2.96 -4.73 0.72
C ARG A 90 2.65 -5.04 2.18
N ASN A 91 3.40 -4.48 3.13
CA ASN A 91 3.12 -4.65 4.56
C ASN A 91 1.71 -4.19 4.93
N TYR A 92 1.25 -3.06 4.36
CA TYR A 92 -0.12 -2.60 4.51
C TYR A 92 -1.13 -3.61 3.96
N LEU A 93 -0.95 -4.07 2.71
CA LEU A 93 -1.87 -5.01 2.08
C LEU A 93 -1.95 -6.34 2.85
N ASP A 94 -0.83 -6.82 3.38
CA ASP A 94 -0.78 -8.02 4.23
C ASP A 94 -1.52 -7.80 5.56
N ALA A 95 -1.31 -6.66 6.22
CA ALA A 95 -2.02 -6.31 7.44
C ALA A 95 -3.53 -6.15 7.20
N GLU A 96 -3.93 -5.58 6.06
CA GLU A 96 -5.34 -5.44 5.66
C GLU A 96 -5.96 -6.80 5.36
N ALA A 97 -5.25 -7.68 4.65
CA ALA A 97 -5.72 -9.04 4.37
C ALA A 97 -5.94 -9.83 5.67
N LEU A 98 -5.00 -9.77 6.61
CA LEU A 98 -5.14 -10.42 7.93
C LEU A 98 -6.30 -9.85 8.75
N ALA A 99 -6.51 -8.53 8.72
CA ALA A 99 -7.62 -7.89 9.42
C ALA A 99 -8.99 -8.28 8.85
N ASN A 100 -9.06 -8.61 7.55
CA ASN A 100 -10.29 -9.01 6.86
C ASN A 100 -10.46 -10.53 6.71
N ALA A 101 -9.46 -11.33 7.11
CA ALA A 101 -9.50 -12.79 7.00
C ALA A 101 -10.60 -13.46 7.86
N GLY A 102 -11.28 -12.69 8.72
CA GLY A 102 -12.22 -13.21 9.71
C GLY A 102 -11.51 -13.98 10.84
N ASP A 103 -12.23 -14.26 11.92
CA ASP A 103 -11.81 -15.31 12.85
C ASP A 103 -12.19 -16.65 12.20
N PRO A 104 -11.26 -17.55 11.84
CA PRO A 104 -11.62 -18.89 11.37
C PRO A 104 -12.36 -19.71 12.43
N GLY A 105 -12.54 -19.17 13.65
CA GLY A 105 -13.10 -19.86 14.79
C GLY A 105 -12.09 -20.87 15.33
N ARG A 106 -12.34 -21.34 16.55
CA ARG A 106 -11.56 -22.42 17.14
C ARG A 106 -11.70 -23.67 16.27
N VAL A 107 -10.66 -23.98 15.48
CA VAL A 107 -10.57 -25.25 14.76
C VAL A 107 -10.49 -26.37 15.81
N VAL A 108 -11.64 -26.92 16.19
CA VAL A 108 -11.69 -28.18 16.91
C VAL A 108 -11.31 -29.26 15.92
N LEU A 109 -10.04 -29.66 15.96
CA LEU A 109 -9.54 -30.86 15.31
C LEU A 109 -10.41 -32.03 15.76
N ARG A 110 -11.36 -32.44 14.92
CA ARG A 110 -12.07 -33.70 15.10
C ARG A 110 -11.06 -34.79 14.83
N ARG A 111 -10.72 -35.52 15.90
CA ARG A 111 -9.84 -36.67 15.85
C ARG A 111 -10.53 -37.71 14.95
N LEU A 112 -9.88 -38.09 13.85
CA LEU A 112 -10.30 -39.24 13.07
C LEU A 112 -9.86 -40.48 13.85
N SER A 113 -10.81 -41.17 14.48
CA SER A 113 -10.59 -42.53 14.98
C SER A 113 -10.94 -43.48 13.85
N ASN A 114 -9.97 -44.28 13.43
CA ASN A 114 -10.16 -45.48 12.61
C ASN A 114 -10.19 -46.70 13.54
#